data_AF-A0A6L6HNB0-F1
#
_entry.id   AF-A0A6L6HNB0-F1
#
_cell.length_a   1.000
_cell.length_b   1.000
_cell.length_c   1.000
_cell.angle_alpha   90.00
_cell.angle_beta   90.00
_cell.angle_gamma   90.00
#
_symmetry.space_group_name_H-M   'P 1'
#
loop_
_entity.id
_entity.type
_entity.pdbx_description
1 polymer ?
#
loop_
_entity_poly.entity_id
_entity_poly.type
_entity_poly.pdbx_seq_one_letter_code
_entity_poly.pdbx_strand_id
1 'polypeptide(L)'
;MADDVVSIARSWIGTPYQHQASTKGVACDCLGLIRGIWRERHGGEPEAPPPYTPDWGEGGGQEVLMAAALRHLVPVDPGVDWLPGDVLLFRMRAGAVAKHLGILSDAGEAPRFIHAYNAHGVIDSPLTTPWQNRIAARFRFP
;
A
#
# COMPACT_ATOMS: atom_id res chain seq x y z
N MET A 1 -0.30 16.33 -6.80
CA MET A 1 0.78 15.82 -7.68
C MET A 1 1.48 14.67 -6.97
N ALA A 2 2.16 13.76 -7.66
CA ALA A 2 2.76 12.55 -7.07
C ALA A 2 3.70 12.83 -5.87
N ASP A 3 4.37 13.99 -5.89
CA ASP A 3 5.19 14.50 -4.77
C ASP A 3 4.44 14.61 -3.43
N ASP A 4 3.13 14.90 -3.48
CA ASP A 4 2.28 15.00 -2.29
C ASP A 4 2.07 13.62 -1.64
N VAL A 5 1.85 12.57 -2.44
CA VAL A 5 1.63 11.21 -1.93
C VAL A 5 2.85 10.71 -1.17
N VAL A 6 4.06 10.92 -1.70
CA VAL A 6 5.31 10.50 -1.05
C VAL A 6 5.56 11.31 0.21
N SER A 7 5.34 12.62 0.18
CA SER A 7 5.46 13.51 1.34
C SER A 7 4.53 13.07 2.47
N ILE A 8 3.25 12.82 2.15
CA ILE A 8 2.28 12.31 3.12
C ILE A 8 2.77 10.95 3.64
N ALA A 9 3.08 9.98 2.78
CA ALA A 9 3.56 8.66 3.22
C ALA A 9 4.78 8.74 4.16
N ARG A 10 5.74 9.62 3.87
CA ARG A 10 6.92 9.84 4.73
C ARG A 10 6.54 10.36 6.11
N SER A 11 5.56 11.26 6.20
CA SER A 11 5.09 11.77 7.48
C SER A 11 4.35 10.74 8.34
N TRP A 12 4.01 9.57 7.79
CA TRP A 12 3.47 8.43 8.57
C TRP A 12 4.56 7.53 9.16
N ILE A 13 5.82 7.65 8.72
CA ILE A 13 6.93 6.82 9.22
C ILE A 13 7.00 6.90 10.74
N GLY A 14 7.15 5.74 11.39
CA GLY A 14 7.12 5.60 12.85
C GLY A 14 5.74 5.33 13.43
N THR A 15 4.65 5.41 12.65
CA THR A 15 3.32 5.00 13.11
C THR A 15 3.32 3.50 13.44
N PRO A 16 2.98 3.06 14.67
CA PRO A 16 2.96 1.65 15.06
C PRO A 16 2.05 0.77 14.20
N TYR A 17 2.35 -0.52 14.12
CA TYR A 17 1.49 -1.46 13.40
C TYR A 17 0.32 -1.93 14.29
N GLN A 18 -0.91 -1.77 13.82
CA GLN A 18 -2.10 -2.40 14.39
C GLN A 18 -3.06 -2.77 13.26
N HIS A 19 -3.47 -4.04 13.24
CA HIS A 19 -4.42 -4.55 12.25
C HIS A 19 -5.74 -3.74 12.27
N GLN A 20 -6.25 -3.39 11.08
CA GLN A 20 -7.42 -2.54 10.82
C GLN A 20 -7.33 -1.07 11.27
N ALA A 21 -6.23 -0.67 11.91
CA ALA A 21 -6.07 0.71 12.34
C ALA A 21 -5.66 1.62 11.16
N SER A 22 -5.96 2.92 11.28
CA SER A 22 -5.59 3.94 10.30
C SER A 22 -5.51 5.30 11.00
N THR A 23 -4.64 5.45 11.99
CA THR A 23 -4.43 6.73 12.68
C THR A 23 -2.94 7.04 12.77
N LYS A 24 -2.52 8.10 12.09
CA LYS A 24 -1.12 8.55 12.01
C LYS A 24 -0.54 8.78 13.41
N GLY A 25 0.68 8.30 13.64
CA GLY A 25 1.37 8.39 14.92
C GLY A 25 0.79 7.54 16.05
N VAL A 26 -0.38 6.93 15.86
CA VAL A 26 -1.06 6.08 16.86
C VAL A 26 -0.96 4.62 16.46
N ALA A 27 -1.59 4.23 15.35
CA ALA A 27 -1.44 2.90 14.77
C ALA A 27 -2.04 2.78 13.36
N CYS A 28 -1.44 1.98 12.48
CA CYS A 28 -2.05 1.57 11.22
C CYS A 28 -1.55 0.23 10.70
N ASP A 29 -2.30 -0.39 9.78
CA ASP A 29 -1.76 -1.47 8.95
C ASP A 29 -1.52 -0.99 7.50
N CYS A 30 -1.23 -1.92 6.58
CA CYS A 30 -0.86 -1.56 5.21
C CYS A 30 -2.01 -0.89 4.44
N LEU A 31 -3.24 -1.35 4.61
CA LEU A 31 -4.43 -0.70 4.04
C LEU A 31 -4.72 0.61 4.79
N GLY A 32 -4.54 0.62 6.10
CA GLY A 32 -4.66 1.78 6.96
C GLY A 32 -3.76 2.94 6.54
N LEU A 33 -2.54 2.66 6.08
CA LEU A 33 -1.66 3.68 5.50
C LEU A 33 -2.25 4.29 4.23
N ILE A 34 -2.74 3.46 3.29
CA ILE A 34 -3.35 3.94 2.03
C ILE A 34 -4.61 4.77 2.30
N ARG A 35 -5.46 4.30 3.22
CA ARG A 35 -6.65 5.04 3.69
C ARG A 35 -6.27 6.38 4.32
N GLY A 36 -5.18 6.40 5.09
CA GLY A 36 -4.62 7.58 5.73
C GLY A 36 -4.19 8.64 4.72
N ILE A 37 -3.41 8.23 3.72
CA ILE A 37 -2.99 9.09 2.62
C ILE A 37 -4.21 9.63 1.86
N TRP A 38 -5.20 8.77 1.58
CA TRP A 38 -6.43 9.20 0.95
C TRP A 38 -7.13 10.30 1.77
N ARG A 39 -7.29 10.12 3.08
CA ARG A 39 -7.91 11.12 3.96
C ARG A 39 -7.18 12.45 3.93
N GLU A 40 -5.85 12.44 3.97
CA GLU A 40 -5.07 13.68 3.93
C GLU A 40 -5.21 14.40 2.58
N ARG A 41 -5.38 13.66 1.47
CA ARG A 41 -5.57 14.25 0.13
C ARG A 41 -6.99 14.71 -0.18
N HIS A 42 -7.99 13.99 0.33
CA HIS A 42 -9.38 14.14 -0.11
C HIS A 42 -10.36 14.52 1.03
N GLY A 43 -9.89 14.60 2.28
CA GLY A 43 -10.68 15.00 3.45
C GLY A 43 -11.58 13.90 4.05
N GLY A 44 -11.61 12.70 3.45
CA GLY A 44 -12.43 11.57 3.90
C GLY A 44 -11.91 10.24 3.37
N GLU A 45 -12.61 9.13 3.59
CA GLU A 45 -12.28 7.84 2.95
C GLU A 45 -13.28 7.54 1.83
N PRO A 46 -12.87 6.82 0.76
CA PRO A 46 -13.78 6.50 -0.34
C PRO A 46 -14.80 5.41 0.05
N GLU A 47 -14.43 4.55 1.00
CA GLU A 47 -15.22 3.43 1.48
C GLU A 47 -14.71 3.04 2.87
N ALA A 48 -15.61 2.69 3.79
CA ALA A 48 -15.23 2.07 5.05
C ALA A 48 -14.95 0.58 4.81
N PRO A 49 -13.73 0.07 5.09
CA PRO A 49 -13.45 -1.34 4.90
C PRO A 49 -14.27 -2.18 5.89
N PRO A 50 -14.81 -3.34 5.47
CA PRO A 50 -15.40 -4.28 6.41
C PRO A 50 -14.32 -4.79 7.39
N PRO A 51 -14.70 -5.34 8.56
CA PRO A 51 -13.74 -6.07 9.37
C PRO A 51 -13.08 -7.19 8.55
N TYR A 52 -11.76 -7.20 8.47
CA TYR A 52 -10.99 -8.21 7.76
C TYR A 52 -10.02 -8.93 8.68
N THR A 53 -9.80 -10.22 8.45
CA THR A 53 -8.82 -11.00 9.19
C THR A 53 -7.43 -10.91 8.53
N PRO A 54 -6.34 -11.30 9.21
CA PRO A 54 -5.02 -11.38 8.57
C PRO A 54 -4.93 -12.34 7.38
N ASP A 55 -5.81 -13.35 7.34
CA ASP A 55 -5.97 -14.35 6.27
C ASP A 55 -7.13 -14.01 5.30
N TRP A 56 -7.60 -12.77 5.31
CA TRP A 56 -8.73 -12.34 4.51
C TRP A 56 -8.52 -12.60 3.01
N GLY A 57 -9.43 -13.37 2.41
CA GLY A 57 -9.39 -13.77 1.01
C GLY A 57 -8.57 -15.05 0.72
N GLU A 58 -7.78 -15.56 1.67
CA GLU A 58 -6.89 -16.72 1.43
C GLU A 58 -7.63 -18.04 1.26
N GLY A 59 -8.69 -18.30 2.06
CA GLY A 59 -9.45 -19.55 2.02
C GLY A 59 -10.23 -19.80 0.72
N GLY A 60 -10.43 -18.77 -0.10
CA GLY A 60 -11.21 -18.85 -1.35
C GLY A 60 -10.52 -18.24 -2.57
N GLY A 61 -9.26 -17.80 -2.47
CA GLY A 61 -8.55 -17.12 -3.56
C GLY A 61 -9.16 -15.78 -3.98
N GLN A 62 -9.95 -15.15 -3.11
CA GLN A 62 -10.64 -13.90 -3.43
C GLN A 62 -9.68 -12.72 -3.34
N GLU A 63 -9.48 -12.03 -4.47
CA GLU A 63 -8.57 -10.89 -4.61
C GLU A 63 -9.19 -9.60 -4.06
N VAL A 64 -9.52 -9.57 -2.77
CA VAL A 64 -10.31 -8.48 -2.19
C VAL A 64 -9.60 -7.13 -2.27
N LEU A 65 -8.30 -7.07 -1.93
CA LEU A 65 -7.53 -5.83 -2.05
C LEU A 65 -7.34 -5.40 -3.50
N MET A 66 -7.16 -6.33 -4.43
CA MET A 66 -7.08 -6.00 -5.86
C MET A 66 -8.40 -5.37 -6.34
N ALA A 67 -9.53 -5.99 -6.00
CA ALA A 67 -10.84 -5.49 -6.38
C ALA A 67 -11.10 -4.10 -5.78
N ALA A 68 -10.71 -3.87 -4.51
CA ALA A 68 -10.83 -2.55 -3.89
C ALA A 68 -9.91 -1.51 -4.56
N ALA A 69 -8.66 -1.87 -4.87
CA ALA A 69 -7.73 -0.99 -5.56
C ALA A 69 -8.25 -0.59 -6.95
N LEU A 70 -8.80 -1.53 -7.72
CA LEU A 70 -9.40 -1.25 -9.03
C LEU A 70 -10.64 -0.35 -8.98
N ARG A 71 -11.40 -0.36 -7.87
CA ARG A 71 -12.56 0.53 -7.69
C ARG A 71 -12.17 1.97 -7.37
N HIS A 72 -11.08 2.16 -6.64
CA HIS A 72 -10.76 3.45 -6.02
C HIS A 72 -9.49 4.12 -6.57
N LEU A 73 -8.56 3.35 -7.15
CA LEU A 73 -7.29 3.83 -7.67
C LEU A 73 -7.23 3.66 -9.20
N VAL A 74 -6.37 4.45 -9.84
CA VAL A 74 -6.11 4.38 -11.28
C VAL A 74 -5.03 3.32 -11.54
N PRO A 75 -5.31 2.23 -12.28
CA PRO A 75 -4.30 1.22 -12.58
C PRO A 75 -3.18 1.80 -13.45
N VAL A 76 -1.95 1.31 -13.25
CA VAL A 76 -0.78 1.68 -14.05
C VAL A 76 -0.33 0.47 -14.86
N ASP A 77 -0.28 0.62 -16.18
CA ASP A 77 0.12 -0.46 -17.08
C ASP A 77 1.58 -0.89 -16.85
N PRO A 78 1.92 -2.18 -17.04
CA PRO A 78 3.27 -2.69 -16.82
C PRO A 78 4.38 -1.97 -17.60
N GLY A 79 4.08 -1.44 -18.78
CA GLY A 79 5.04 -0.72 -19.64
C GLY A 79 5.24 0.75 -19.29
N VAL A 80 4.50 1.29 -18.31
CA VAL A 80 4.64 2.69 -17.87
C VAL A 80 5.76 2.78 -16.85
N ASP A 81 6.56 3.85 -16.91
CA ASP A 81 7.63 4.09 -15.96
C ASP A 81 7.14 4.11 -14.51
N TRP A 82 8.04 3.74 -13.62
CA TRP A 82 7.81 3.76 -12.18
C TRP A 82 7.95 5.18 -11.67
N LEU A 83 6.95 5.65 -10.93
CA LEU A 83 6.96 7.00 -10.38
C LEU A 83 6.81 6.95 -8.86
N PRO A 84 7.62 7.71 -8.10
CA PRO A 84 7.37 7.90 -6.68
C PRO A 84 5.91 8.33 -6.46
N GLY A 85 5.23 7.69 -5.50
CA GLY A 85 3.80 7.85 -5.26
C GLY A 85 2.94 6.75 -5.87
N ASP A 86 3.48 5.91 -6.76
CA ASP A 86 2.79 4.69 -7.21
C ASP A 86 2.46 3.79 -5.99
N VAL A 87 1.22 3.34 -5.90
CA VAL A 87 0.75 2.34 -4.95
C VAL A 87 1.13 0.96 -5.47
N LEU A 88 1.89 0.22 -4.67
CA LEU A 88 2.35 -1.13 -4.97
C LEU A 88 1.48 -2.14 -4.22
N LEU A 89 0.88 -3.08 -4.95
CA LEU A 89 0.11 -4.19 -4.39
C LEU A 89 0.92 -5.48 -4.55
N PHE A 90 1.10 -6.23 -3.46
CA PHE A 90 1.99 -7.39 -3.40
C PHE A 90 1.26 -8.70 -3.08
N ARG A 91 1.76 -9.78 -3.68
CA ARG A 91 1.54 -11.19 -3.29
C ARG A 91 2.66 -11.65 -2.37
N MET A 92 2.37 -11.83 -1.09
CA MET A 92 3.39 -12.21 -0.11
C MET A 92 3.92 -13.64 -0.29
N ARG A 93 3.13 -14.51 -0.94
CA ARG A 93 3.49 -15.87 -1.31
C ARG A 93 3.08 -16.15 -2.76
N ALA A 94 3.88 -16.92 -3.48
CA ALA A 94 3.51 -17.41 -4.80
C ALA A 94 2.18 -18.20 -4.74
N GLY A 95 1.30 -17.95 -5.71
CA GLY A 95 -0.03 -18.57 -5.77
C GLY A 95 -1.04 -18.09 -4.72
N ALA A 96 -0.68 -17.16 -3.83
CA ALA A 96 -1.60 -16.55 -2.88
C ALA A 96 -2.19 -15.25 -3.43
N VAL A 97 -3.32 -14.81 -2.86
CA VAL A 97 -3.96 -13.53 -3.17
C VAL A 97 -3.04 -12.34 -2.84
N ALA A 98 -3.27 -11.22 -3.52
CA ALA A 98 -2.58 -9.98 -3.21
C ALA A 98 -3.13 -9.36 -1.91
N LYS A 99 -2.25 -9.11 -0.94
CA LYS A 99 -2.66 -8.80 0.44
C LYS A 99 -1.82 -7.78 1.18
N HIS A 100 -0.84 -7.16 0.51
CA HIS A 100 0.04 -6.18 1.13
C HIS A 100 0.19 -4.96 0.23
N LEU A 101 0.20 -3.77 0.82
CA LEU A 101 0.25 -2.49 0.12
C LEU A 101 1.45 -1.66 0.58
N GLY A 102 1.96 -0.83 -0.32
CA GLY A 102 2.97 0.19 -0.02
C GLY A 102 2.98 1.30 -1.06
N ILE A 103 3.74 2.36 -0.79
CA ILE A 103 3.94 3.50 -1.67
C ILE A 103 5.38 3.50 -2.16
N LEU A 104 5.62 3.52 -3.46
CA LEU A 104 6.96 3.72 -4.00
C LEU A 104 7.48 5.10 -3.55
N SER A 105 8.55 5.16 -2.78
CA SER A 105 9.13 6.41 -2.26
C SER A 105 10.32 6.90 -3.08
N ASP A 106 10.97 5.98 -3.81
CA ASP A 106 12.07 6.27 -4.73
C ASP A 106 12.06 5.23 -5.87
N ALA A 107 12.19 5.70 -7.11
CA ALA A 107 12.21 4.87 -8.32
C ALA A 107 13.60 4.82 -8.99
N GLY A 108 14.63 5.39 -8.36
CA GLY A 108 16.00 5.42 -8.87
C GLY A 108 16.69 4.05 -8.84
N GLU A 109 18.03 4.05 -8.97
CA GLU A 109 18.83 2.82 -9.07
C GLU A 109 18.68 1.88 -7.85
N ALA A 110 18.40 2.44 -6.68
CA ALA A 110 18.10 1.71 -5.46
C ALA A 110 16.67 2.02 -5.01
N PRO A 111 15.64 1.41 -5.65
CA PRO A 111 14.25 1.77 -5.41
C PRO A 111 13.83 1.46 -3.98
N ARG A 112 12.90 2.26 -3.46
CA ARG A 112 12.44 2.21 -2.08
C ARG A 112 10.93 2.37 -1.99
N PHE A 113 10.34 1.85 -0.93
CA PHE A 113 8.91 1.94 -0.71
C PHE A 113 8.56 2.05 0.77
N ILE A 114 7.49 2.79 1.06
CA ILE A 114 6.97 2.99 2.41
C ILE A 114 5.77 2.06 2.60
N HIS A 115 5.77 1.31 3.70
CA HIS A 115 4.69 0.42 4.05
C HIS A 115 4.56 0.26 5.56
N ALA A 116 3.35 -0.03 6.04
CA ALA A 116 3.16 -0.52 7.40
C ALA A 116 3.46 -2.01 7.45
N TYR A 117 4.43 -2.41 8.26
CA TYR A 117 4.89 -3.80 8.36
C TYR A 117 4.70 -4.32 9.79
N ASN A 118 4.21 -5.56 9.90
CA ASN A 118 3.93 -6.16 11.20
C ASN A 118 5.18 -6.13 12.10
N ALA A 119 4.99 -5.80 13.38
CA ALA A 119 6.01 -5.58 14.40
C ALA A 119 6.99 -4.40 14.16
N HIS A 120 6.91 -3.68 13.05
CA HIS A 120 7.81 -2.56 12.73
C HIS A 120 7.09 -1.21 12.62
N GLY A 121 5.79 -1.22 12.30
CA GLY A 121 5.06 0.01 11.98
C GLY A 121 5.32 0.49 10.56
N VAL A 122 5.09 1.78 10.30
CA VAL A 122 5.36 2.40 9.00
C VAL A 122 6.85 2.69 8.87
N ILE A 123 7.47 2.07 7.87
CA ILE A 123 8.90 2.17 7.59
C ILE A 123 9.13 2.40 6.10
N ASP A 124 10.27 2.98 5.76
CA ASP A 124 10.79 3.03 4.40
C ASP A 124 11.79 1.88 4.20
N SER A 125 11.44 0.95 3.31
CA SER A 125 12.19 -0.28 3.05
C SER A 125 12.84 -0.26 1.65
N PRO A 126 14.02 -0.88 1.47
CA PRO A 126 14.55 -1.15 0.14
C PRO A 126 13.59 -2.05 -0.65
N LEU A 127 13.24 -1.64 -1.87
CA LEU A 127 12.41 -2.43 -2.78
C LEU A 127 13.30 -3.37 -3.59
N THR A 128 13.88 -4.36 -2.90
CA THR A 128 14.80 -5.34 -3.49
C THR A 128 14.11 -6.21 -4.56
N THR A 129 14.89 -6.88 -5.41
CA THR A 129 14.35 -7.79 -6.45
C THR A 129 13.34 -8.82 -5.93
N PRO A 130 13.53 -9.46 -4.75
CA PRO A 130 12.50 -10.34 -4.17
C PRO A 130 11.17 -9.64 -3.86
N TRP A 131 11.19 -8.35 -3.50
CA TRP A 131 9.96 -7.57 -3.34
C TRP A 131 9.35 -7.21 -4.69
N GLN A 132 10.16 -6.79 -5.66
CA GLN A 132 9.70 -6.46 -7.01
C GLN A 132 8.99 -7.65 -7.67
N ASN A 133 9.54 -8.85 -7.54
CA ASN A 133 8.96 -10.09 -8.07
C ASN A 133 7.60 -10.46 -7.43
N ARG A 134 7.23 -9.82 -6.32
CA ARG A 134 5.94 -10.02 -5.64
C ARG A 134 4.89 -9.00 -6.02
N ILE A 135 5.23 -7.98 -6.81
CA ILE A 135 4.27 -6.96 -7.23
C ILE A 135 3.24 -7.59 -8.15
N ALA A 136 1.98 -7.53 -7.73
CA ALA A 136 0.83 -8.01 -8.47
C ALA A 136 0.25 -6.93 -9.38
N ALA A 137 0.29 -5.67 -8.95
CA ALA A 137 -0.17 -4.52 -9.71
C ALA A 137 0.40 -3.21 -9.13
N ARG A 138 0.38 -2.17 -9.97
CA ARG A 138 0.67 -0.79 -9.59
C ARG A 138 -0.54 0.09 -9.85
N PHE A 139 -0.74 1.08 -9.01
CA PHE A 139 -1.83 2.03 -9.12
C PHE A 139 -1.37 3.45 -8.78
N ARG A 140 -2.19 4.44 -9.11
CA ARG A 140 -2.06 5.82 -8.66
C ARG A 140 -3.36 6.25 -8.00
N PHE A 141 -3.24 7.09 -6.99
CA PHE A 141 -4.41 7.79 -6.45
C PHE A 141 -5.00 8.72 -7.53
N PRO A 142 -6.32 8.94 -7.54
CA PRO A 142 -6.97 9.86 -8.47
C PRO A 142 -6.57 11.34 -8.26
#